data_AF-A0A7Y7CBW1-F1
#
_entry.id   AF-A0A7Y7CBW1-F1
#
_cell.length_a   1.000
_cell.length_b   1.000
_cell.length_c   1.000
_cell.angle_alpha   90.00
_cell.angle_beta   90.00
_cell.angle_gamma   90.00
#
_symmetry.space_group_name_H-M   'P 1'
#
loop_
_entity.id
_entity.type
_entity.pdbx_description
1 polymer ?
#
loop_
_entity_poly.entity_id
_entity_poly.type
_entity_poly.pdbx_seq_one_letter_code
_entity_poly.pdbx_strand_id
1 'polypeptide(L)'
;MSESSSTRGASLEDVSLRAEGGDDAQRLVAISALGMCRALNSGAVTAAYACRQLFGPALLARLETPGVHPELRHAIHLATELEDVADLVPDKMRSSITEIEDKLLAVLSSLASAEVTAEKWLVKRTVPAPH
;
A
#
# COMPACT_ATOMS: atom_id res chain seq x y z
N MET A 1 -10.09 -17.36 -46.84
CA MET A 1 -8.95 -16.62 -46.27
C MET A 1 -9.30 -16.40 -44.81
N SER A 2 -8.70 -17.19 -43.92
CA SER A 2 -8.97 -17.12 -42.49
C SER A 2 -7.85 -16.29 -41.86
N GLU A 3 -8.17 -15.08 -41.41
CA GLU A 3 -7.27 -14.31 -40.57
C GLU A 3 -7.41 -14.81 -39.13
N SER A 4 -6.47 -15.65 -38.71
CA SER A 4 -6.24 -15.93 -37.31
C SER A 4 -5.56 -14.71 -36.68
N SER A 5 -6.34 -13.83 -36.08
CA SER A 5 -5.84 -12.76 -35.23
C SER A 5 -5.23 -13.37 -33.97
N SER A 6 -3.90 -13.44 -33.97
CA SER A 6 -3.08 -13.80 -32.81
C SER A 6 -3.23 -12.73 -31.73
N THR A 7 -3.97 -13.04 -30.67
CA THR A 7 -4.00 -12.26 -29.44
C THR A 7 -2.61 -12.31 -28.81
N ARG A 8 -1.83 -11.23 -28.90
CA ARG A 8 -0.59 -11.09 -28.13
C ARG A 8 -0.95 -11.11 -26.65
N GLY A 9 -0.70 -12.22 -25.97
CA GLY A 9 -0.78 -12.28 -24.52
C GLY A 9 0.20 -11.26 -23.94
N ALA A 10 -0.30 -10.28 -23.20
CA ALA A 10 0.55 -9.36 -22.46
C ALA A 10 1.41 -10.17 -21.49
N SER A 11 2.74 -9.99 -21.54
CA SER A 11 3.63 -10.54 -20.54
C SER A 11 3.33 -9.88 -19.20
N LEU A 12 2.87 -10.67 -18.22
CA LEU A 12 2.75 -10.19 -16.86
C LEU A 12 4.16 -9.98 -16.30
N GLU A 13 4.52 -8.73 -16.04
CA GLU A 13 5.70 -8.40 -15.26
C GLU A 13 5.36 -8.50 -13.78
N ASP A 14 6.24 -9.14 -13.02
CA ASP A 14 6.03 -9.38 -11.60
C ASP A 14 7.11 -8.67 -10.79
N VAL A 15 6.66 -7.91 -9.80
CA VAL A 15 7.50 -7.14 -8.88
C VAL A 15 7.10 -7.50 -7.46
N SER A 16 8.07 -7.94 -6.67
CA SER A 16 7.85 -8.33 -5.27
C SER A 16 8.60 -7.41 -4.32
N LEU A 17 7.90 -6.97 -3.28
CA LEU A 17 8.49 -6.27 -2.14
C LEU A 17 8.55 -7.21 -0.94
N ARG A 18 9.70 -7.28 -0.27
CA ARG A 18 9.91 -8.09 0.94
C ARG A 18 10.53 -7.23 2.03
N ALA A 19 10.00 -7.31 3.23
CA ALA A 19 10.55 -6.64 4.40
C ALA A 19 11.03 -7.69 5.43
N GLU A 20 12.01 -7.31 6.25
CA GLU A 20 12.61 -8.19 7.26
C GLU A 20 12.12 -7.83 8.68
N GLY A 21 11.28 -8.69 9.24
CA GLY A 21 10.73 -8.48 10.58
C GLY A 21 9.55 -7.51 10.63
N GLY A 22 8.95 -7.38 11.82
CA GLY A 22 7.71 -6.64 12.03
C GLY A 22 7.85 -5.14 11.78
N ASP A 23 8.90 -4.51 12.30
CA ASP A 23 9.10 -3.05 12.18
C ASP A 23 9.40 -2.64 10.74
N ASP A 24 10.20 -3.42 10.01
CA ASP A 24 10.51 -3.13 8.61
C ASP A 24 9.28 -3.32 7.71
N ALA A 25 8.45 -4.34 7.96
CA ALA A 25 7.20 -4.53 7.24
C ALA A 25 6.24 -3.37 7.47
N GLN A 26 6.11 -2.89 8.72
CA GLN A 26 5.29 -1.73 9.04
C GLN A 26 5.81 -0.45 8.39
N ARG A 27 7.14 -0.27 8.35
CA ARG A 27 7.79 0.83 7.64
C ARG A 27 7.50 0.80 6.15
N LEU A 28 7.61 -0.37 5.52
CA LEU A 28 7.29 -0.57 4.11
C LEU A 28 5.84 -0.18 3.79
N VAL A 29 4.90 -0.63 4.61
CA VAL A 29 3.48 -0.28 4.45
C VAL A 29 3.28 1.23 4.62
N ALA A 30 3.85 1.83 5.67
CA ALA A 30 3.67 3.26 5.94
C ALA A 30 4.24 4.15 4.83
N ILE A 31 5.43 3.84 4.30
CA ILE A 31 6.02 4.57 3.18
C ILE A 31 5.19 4.40 1.90
N SER A 32 4.72 3.18 1.62
CA SER A 32 3.89 2.91 0.44
C SER A 32 2.56 3.66 0.51
N ALA A 33 1.92 3.67 1.69
CA ALA A 33 0.69 4.40 1.95
C ALA A 33 0.86 5.92 1.80
N LEU A 34 1.96 6.49 2.32
CA LEU A 34 2.29 7.90 2.12
C LEU A 34 2.45 8.25 0.63
N GLY A 35 3.11 7.39 -0.14
CA GLY A 35 3.23 7.55 -1.59
C GLY A 35 1.87 7.57 -2.28
N MET A 36 0.97 6.65 -1.90
CA MET A 36 -0.38 6.58 -2.44
C MET A 36 -1.23 7.80 -2.06
N CYS A 37 -1.17 8.26 -0.80
CA CYS A 37 -1.84 9.48 -0.33
C CYS A 37 -1.40 10.72 -1.12
N ARG A 38 -0.10 10.87 -1.37
CA ARG A 38 0.43 11.98 -2.18
C ARG A 38 -0.03 11.92 -3.63
N ALA A 39 -0.06 10.72 -4.22
CA ALA A 39 -0.58 10.52 -5.57
C ALA A 39 -2.08 10.82 -5.68
N LEU A 40 -2.86 10.47 -4.65
CA LEU A 40 -4.27 10.86 -4.55
C LEU A 40 -4.43 12.38 -4.48
N ASN A 41 -3.68 13.04 -3.59
CA ASN A 41 -3.79 14.48 -3.38
C ASN A 41 -3.35 15.30 -4.61
N SER A 42 -2.44 14.75 -5.43
CA SER A 42 -2.04 15.35 -6.71
C SER A 42 -2.99 15.02 -7.87
N GLY A 43 -3.99 14.16 -7.66
CA GLY A 43 -4.89 13.67 -8.71
C GLY A 43 -4.23 12.72 -9.72
N ALA A 44 -3.07 12.14 -9.39
CA ALA A 44 -2.36 11.20 -10.26
C ALA A 44 -3.04 9.81 -10.27
N VAL A 45 -3.76 9.47 -9.21
CA VAL A 45 -4.59 8.27 -9.09
C VAL A 45 -5.95 8.63 -8.48
N THR A 46 -6.96 7.81 -8.72
CA THR A 46 -8.29 7.95 -8.11
C THR A 46 -8.38 7.23 -6.77
N ALA A 47 -9.35 7.60 -5.93
CA ALA A 47 -9.63 6.90 -4.67
C ALA A 47 -9.92 5.41 -4.90
N ALA A 48 -10.80 5.09 -5.85
CA ALA A 48 -11.09 3.70 -6.26
C ALA A 48 -9.82 2.92 -6.68
N TYR A 49 -8.89 3.56 -7.40
CA TYR A 49 -7.62 2.92 -7.74
C TYR A 49 -6.78 2.64 -6.48
N ALA A 50 -6.64 3.62 -5.58
CA ALA A 50 -5.88 3.46 -4.35
C ALA A 50 -6.46 2.37 -3.43
N CYS A 51 -7.79 2.32 -3.25
CA CYS A 51 -8.48 1.30 -2.47
C CYS A 51 -8.31 -0.10 -3.08
N ARG A 52 -8.44 -0.21 -4.41
CA ARG A 52 -8.21 -1.49 -5.11
C ARG A 52 -6.76 -1.97 -4.99
N GLN A 53 -5.80 -1.08 -5.11
CA GLN A 53 -4.38 -1.46 -5.22
C GLN A 53 -3.67 -1.58 -3.87
N LEU A 54 -4.05 -0.80 -2.86
CA LEU A 54 -3.36 -0.75 -1.58
C LEU A 54 -4.32 -0.70 -0.38
N PHE A 55 -5.28 0.21 -0.37
CA PHE A 55 -6.18 0.46 0.77
C PHE A 55 -7.39 -0.48 0.77
N GLY A 56 -7.14 -1.77 0.57
CA GLY A 56 -8.17 -2.79 0.55
C GLY A 56 -8.29 -3.53 1.89
N PRO A 57 -9.41 -4.26 2.12
CA PRO A 57 -9.65 -5.01 3.35
C PRO A 57 -8.58 -6.08 3.61
N ALA A 58 -7.95 -6.61 2.55
CA ALA A 58 -6.85 -7.56 2.68
C ALA A 58 -5.60 -6.98 3.36
N LEU A 59 -5.29 -5.69 3.16
CA LEU A 59 -4.20 -5.03 3.88
C LEU A 59 -4.60 -4.80 5.33
N LEU A 60 -5.80 -4.27 5.58
CA LEU A 60 -6.29 -4.02 6.94
C LEU A 60 -6.28 -5.31 7.78
N ALA A 61 -6.80 -6.42 7.26
CA ALA A 61 -6.82 -7.71 7.93
C ALA A 61 -5.41 -8.22 8.31
N ARG A 62 -4.40 -7.94 7.47
CA ARG A 62 -2.99 -8.28 7.80
C ARG A 62 -2.45 -7.45 8.97
N LEU A 63 -2.95 -6.23 9.14
CA LEU A 63 -2.55 -5.29 10.20
C LEU A 63 -3.34 -5.48 11.51
N GLU A 64 -4.39 -6.30 11.52
CA GLU A 64 -5.13 -6.69 12.72
C GLU A 64 -4.44 -7.78 13.56
N THR A 65 -3.14 -7.97 13.35
CA THR A 65 -2.32 -8.93 14.10
C THR A 65 -1.67 -8.29 15.34
N PRO A 66 -1.38 -9.07 16.40
CA PRO A 66 -0.61 -8.58 17.55
C PRO A 66 0.78 -8.08 17.13
N GLY A 67 1.24 -6.98 17.73
CA GLY A 67 2.55 -6.39 17.44
C GLY A 67 2.57 -5.32 16.35
N VAL A 68 1.44 -5.10 15.65
CA VAL A 68 1.30 -3.97 14.72
C VAL A 68 1.04 -2.67 15.49
N HIS A 69 1.70 -1.61 15.07
CA HIS A 69 1.58 -0.26 15.61
C HIS A 69 0.12 0.21 15.50
N PRO A 70 -0.53 0.62 16.61
CA PRO A 70 -1.95 0.94 16.61
C PRO A 70 -2.27 2.09 15.64
N GLU A 71 -1.39 3.10 15.56
CA GLU A 71 -1.56 4.22 14.65
C GLU A 71 -1.47 3.81 13.17
N LEU A 72 -0.69 2.78 12.83
CA LEU A 72 -0.63 2.26 11.46
C LEU A 72 -1.94 1.58 11.08
N ARG A 73 -2.48 0.76 11.99
CA ARG A 73 -3.79 0.13 11.79
C ARG A 73 -4.88 1.19 11.61
N HIS A 74 -4.86 2.22 12.44
CA HIS A 74 -5.81 3.33 12.37
C HIS A 74 -5.69 4.08 11.02
N ALA A 75 -4.49 4.44 10.60
CA ALA A 75 -4.26 5.11 9.33
C ALA A 75 -4.79 4.30 8.14
N ILE A 76 -4.51 2.99 8.11
CA ILE A 76 -4.98 2.12 7.03
C ILE A 76 -6.49 1.89 7.09
N HIS A 77 -7.09 1.82 8.27
CA HIS A 77 -8.55 1.78 8.41
C HIS A 77 -9.20 3.04 7.84
N LEU A 78 -8.69 4.25 8.15
CA LEU A 78 -9.20 5.47 7.50
C LEU A 78 -8.99 5.46 5.99
N ALA A 79 -7.87 4.90 5.54
CA ALA A 79 -7.54 4.82 4.12
C ALA A 79 -8.50 3.91 3.32
N THR A 80 -9.09 2.88 3.95
CA THR A 80 -10.06 2.01 3.28
C THR A 80 -11.37 2.72 2.95
N GLU A 81 -11.69 3.78 3.68
CA GLU A 81 -12.93 4.56 3.51
C GLU A 81 -12.77 5.68 2.46
N LEU A 82 -11.59 5.86 1.86
CA LEU A 82 -11.31 7.00 0.98
C LEU A 82 -12.12 6.99 -0.32
N GLU A 83 -12.55 5.82 -0.78
CA GLU A 83 -13.48 5.71 -1.92
C GLU A 83 -14.85 6.30 -1.54
N ASP A 84 -15.39 5.91 -0.38
CA ASP A 84 -16.65 6.45 0.14
C ASP A 84 -16.56 7.95 0.45
N VAL A 85 -15.43 8.42 0.99
CA VAL A 85 -15.18 9.86 1.21
C VAL A 85 -15.23 10.62 -0.12
N ALA A 86 -14.61 10.09 -1.17
CA ALA A 86 -14.60 10.73 -2.49
C ALA A 86 -16.01 10.80 -3.09
N ASP A 87 -16.83 9.76 -2.91
CA ASP A 87 -18.16 9.66 -3.50
C ASP A 87 -19.24 10.43 -2.71
N LEU A 88 -19.17 10.39 -1.37
CA LEU A 88 -20.22 10.93 -0.50
C LEU A 88 -19.92 12.35 -0.01
N VAL A 89 -18.66 12.65 0.28
CA VAL A 89 -18.23 13.91 0.93
C VAL A 89 -16.89 14.42 0.37
N PRO A 90 -16.78 14.69 -0.95
CA PRO A 90 -15.51 15.01 -1.61
C PRO A 90 -14.77 16.21 -1.01
N ASP A 91 -15.48 17.18 -0.42
CA ASP A 91 -14.88 18.33 0.27
C ASP A 91 -14.02 17.94 1.48
N LYS A 92 -14.21 16.74 2.04
CA LYS A 92 -13.41 16.19 3.14
C LYS A 92 -12.18 15.44 2.68
N MET A 93 -12.04 15.15 1.39
CA MET A 93 -10.98 14.28 0.87
C MET A 93 -9.59 14.75 1.27
N ARG A 94 -9.31 16.05 1.12
CA ARG A 94 -8.00 16.61 1.49
C ARG A 94 -7.71 16.45 2.98
N SER A 95 -8.67 16.78 3.85
CA SER A 95 -8.49 16.63 5.30
C SER A 95 -8.31 15.17 5.71
N SER A 96 -9.06 14.24 5.11
CA SER A 96 -8.92 12.81 5.38
C SER A 96 -7.54 12.29 4.96
N ILE A 97 -7.05 12.70 3.78
CA ILE A 97 -5.70 12.36 3.34
C ILE A 97 -4.64 12.93 4.31
N THR A 98 -4.76 14.20 4.71
CA THR A 98 -3.83 14.81 5.67
C THR A 98 -3.80 14.07 7.00
N GLU A 99 -4.96 13.69 7.55
CA GLU A 99 -5.03 12.90 8.77
C GLU A 99 -4.31 11.56 8.63
N ILE A 100 -4.51 10.86 7.51
CA ILE A 100 -3.82 9.59 7.23
C ILE A 100 -2.30 9.83 7.14
N GLU A 101 -1.86 10.85 6.40
CA GLU A 101 -0.43 11.17 6.26
C GLU A 101 0.23 11.47 7.61
N ASP A 102 -0.41 12.27 8.46
CA ASP A 102 0.09 12.62 9.80
C ASP A 102 0.28 11.36 10.68
N LYS A 103 -0.70 10.46 10.65
CA LYS A 103 -0.64 9.18 11.38
C LYS A 103 0.50 8.29 10.87
N LEU A 104 0.67 8.19 9.55
CA LEU A 104 1.75 7.41 8.95
C LEU A 104 3.13 7.99 9.28
N LEU A 105 3.28 9.31 9.29
CA LEU A 105 4.52 9.98 9.70
C LEU A 105 4.82 9.77 11.19
N ALA A 106 3.79 9.77 12.04
CA ALA A 106 3.92 9.43 13.46
C ALA A 106 4.42 7.99 13.66
N VAL A 107 3.88 7.01 12.91
CA VAL A 107 4.37 5.63 12.89
C VAL A 107 5.85 5.58 12.50
N LEU A 108 6.23 6.22 11.41
CA LEU A 108 7.62 6.20 10.95
C LEU A 108 8.59 6.83 11.95
N SER A 109 8.12 7.79 12.74
CA SER A 109 8.90 8.45 13.78
C SER A 109 9.00 7.63 15.07
N SER A 110 8.06 6.70 15.32
CA SER A 110 8.00 5.89 16.54
C SER A 110 8.64 4.51 16.39
N LEU A 111 8.68 3.95 15.18
CA LEU A 111 9.36 2.68 14.91
C LEU A 111 10.85 2.81 15.23
N ALA A 112 11.44 1.76 15.81
CA ALA A 112 12.86 1.75 16.15
C ALA A 112 13.71 2.09 14.91
N SER A 113 14.78 2.88 15.10
CA SER A 113 15.65 3.30 14.00
C SER A 113 16.07 2.08 13.18
N ALA A 114 15.80 2.11 11.88
CA ALA A 114 16.27 1.08 10.99
C ALA A 114 17.79 1.10 11.02
N GLU A 115 18.43 0.00 11.44
CA GLU A 115 19.80 -0.21 11.04
C GLU A 115 19.79 -0.35 9.51
N VAL A 116 20.71 0.33 8.83
CA VAL A 116 20.87 0.32 7.36
C VAL A 116 21.28 -1.08 6.83
N THR A 117 21.28 -2.09 7.69
CA THR A 117 21.64 -3.47 7.44
C THR A 117 20.51 -4.31 6.85
N ALA A 118 19.26 -3.82 6.90
CA ALA A 118 18.12 -4.52 6.30
C ALA A 118 18.30 -4.70 4.78
N GLU A 119 17.95 -5.89 4.26
CA GLU A 119 17.98 -6.13 2.81
C GLU A 119 17.09 -5.15 2.03
N LYS A 120 17.40 -4.95 0.75
CA LYS A 120 16.57 -4.13 -0.13
C LYS A 120 15.18 -4.76 -0.26
N TRP A 121 14.14 -3.92 -0.17
CA TRP A 121 12.77 -4.42 -0.32
C TRP A 121 12.47 -5.02 -1.69
N LEU A 122 13.04 -4.46 -2.75
CA LEU A 122 12.83 -4.94 -4.10
C LEU A 122 13.65 -6.19 -4.37
N VAL A 123 12.97 -7.34 -4.48
CA VAL A 123 13.59 -8.64 -4.67
C VAL A 123 13.12 -9.32 -5.96
N LYS A 124 13.98 -10.16 -6.54
CA LYS A 124 13.59 -11.01 -7.68
C LYS A 124 12.72 -12.14 -7.17
N ARG A 125 11.54 -12.37 -7.76
CA ARG A 125 10.71 -13.52 -7.37
C ARG A 125 11.42 -14.83 -7.73
N THR A 126 11.70 -15.64 -6.72
CA THR A 126 12.08 -17.05 -6.89
C THR A 126 10.81 -17.89 -6.81
N VAL A 127 10.35 -18.42 -7.93
CA VAL A 127 9.28 -19.43 -7.92
C VAL A 127 9.91 -20.76 -7.47
N PRO A 128 9.51 -21.35 -6.33
CA PRO A 128 10.00 -22.67 -5.96
C PRO A 128 9.54 -23.70 -7.00
N ALA A 129 10.42 -24.64 -7.35
CA ALA A 129 10.09 -25.70 -8.31
C ALA A 129 8.92 -26.56 -7.77
N PRO A 130 7.96 -26.97 -8.62
CA PRO A 130 6.91 -27.89 -8.19
C PRO A 130 7.54 -29.22 -7.76
N HIS A 131 7.12 -29.72 -6.60
CA HIS A 131 7.45 -31.06 -6.11
C HIS A 131 6.71 -32.15 -6.91
#